data_AF-A0A6V7V9U0-F1
#
_entry.id   AF-A0A6V7V9U0-F1
#
_cell.length_a   1.000
_cell.length_b   1.000
_cell.length_c   1.000
_cell.angle_alpha   90.00
_cell.angle_beta   90.00
_cell.angle_gamma   90.00
#
_symmetry.space_group_name_H-M   'P 1'
#
loop_
_entity.id
_entity.type
_entity.pdbx_description
1 polymer ?
#
loop_
_entity_poly.entity_id
_entity_poly.type
_entity_poly.pdbx_seq_one_letter_code
_entity_poly.pdbx_strand_id
1 'polypeptide(L)'
;MSSKLRQASVLSMRKLNELLGDCNLSLSSLRVHVQQIGTSTDGLALRKETEEVARACFQACESTRGTVLPQLKKEGNSFSQCVTCFIGCVSGLLLELKRCHAMESTFPIEDAPLIAETLIRPVEEMLENLENLITVHYSTSETSPDSKVTSQRRKTGKCRPQCICTDFVKTSYA
;
A
#
# COMPACT_ATOMS: atom_id res chain seq x y z
N MET A 1 -21.37 -4.54 23.44
CA MET A 1 -19.95 -4.14 23.29
C MET A 1 -19.45 -4.09 21.84
N SER A 2 -20.13 -4.71 20.87
CA SER A 2 -19.71 -4.75 19.45
C SER A 2 -19.83 -3.40 18.70
N SER A 3 -20.71 -2.49 19.12
CA SER A 3 -20.94 -1.20 18.45
C SER A 3 -19.80 -0.18 18.64
N LYS A 4 -19.18 -0.15 19.84
CA LYS A 4 -18.06 0.75 20.14
C LYS A 4 -16.78 0.35 19.39
N LEU A 5 -16.54 -0.95 19.22
CA LEU A 5 -15.42 -1.48 18.42
C LEU A 5 -15.58 -1.14 16.93
N ARG A 6 -16.80 -1.26 16.37
CA ARG A 6 -17.07 -0.84 14.99
C ARG A 6 -16.91 0.67 14.79
N GLN A 7 -17.39 1.50 15.72
CA GLN A 7 -17.21 2.95 15.65
C GLN A 7 -15.73 3.36 15.70
N ALA A 8 -14.92 2.73 16.54
CA ALA A 8 -13.48 2.96 16.59
C ALA A 8 -12.80 2.59 15.27
N SER A 9 -13.16 1.45 14.65
CA SER A 9 -12.61 1.01 13.34
C SER A 9 -13.00 1.92 12.17
N VAL A 10 -14.16 2.60 12.25
CA VAL A 10 -14.59 3.52 11.19
C VAL A 10 -13.83 4.85 11.29
N LEU A 11 -13.52 5.30 12.51
CA LEU A 11 -12.75 6.53 12.74
C LEU A 11 -11.28 6.37 12.34
N SER A 12 -10.68 5.21 12.62
CA SER A 12 -9.32 4.87 12.17
C SER A 12 -9.20 4.80 10.65
N MET A 13 -10.13 4.11 9.97
CA MET A 13 -10.15 4.06 8.51
C MET A 13 -10.34 5.45 7.88
N ARG A 14 -11.21 6.31 8.43
CA ARG A 14 -11.39 7.68 7.93
C ARG A 14 -10.10 8.49 8.08
N LYS A 15 -9.49 8.43 9.26
CA LYS A 15 -8.21 9.11 9.53
C LYS A 15 -7.10 8.63 8.59
N LEU A 16 -7.01 7.33 8.34
CA LEU A 16 -6.02 6.79 7.41
C LEU A 16 -6.26 7.26 5.97
N ASN A 17 -7.52 7.34 5.53
CA ASN A 17 -7.85 7.86 4.20
C ASN A 17 -7.56 9.36 4.07
N GLU A 18 -7.79 10.16 5.11
CA GLU A 18 -7.42 11.58 5.15
C GLU A 18 -5.90 11.73 4.99
N LEU A 19 -5.12 11.02 5.81
CA LEU A 19 -3.65 11.03 5.74
C LEU A 19 -3.12 10.53 4.40
N LEU A 20 -3.75 9.50 3.81
CA LEU A 20 -3.43 9.02 2.48
C LEU A 20 -3.75 10.07 1.40
N GLY A 21 -4.83 10.83 1.57
CA GLY A 21 -5.17 11.98 0.73
C GLY A 21 -4.06 13.03 0.76
N ASP A 22 -3.58 13.38 1.95
CA ASP A 22 -2.48 14.33 2.13
C ASP A 22 -1.19 13.83 1.48
N CYS A 23 -0.83 12.55 1.67
CA CYS A 23 0.34 11.94 1.02
C CYS A 23 0.24 12.02 -0.51
N ASN A 24 -0.93 11.74 -1.08
CA ASN A 24 -1.14 11.80 -2.53
C ASN A 24 -1.08 13.24 -3.06
N LEU A 25 -1.59 14.22 -2.30
CA LEU A 25 -1.50 15.64 -2.66
C LEU A 25 -0.03 16.09 -2.67
N SER A 26 0.73 15.75 -1.62
CA SER A 26 2.17 16.05 -1.56
C SER A 26 2.95 15.36 -2.68
N LEU A 27 2.64 14.10 -3.00
CA LEU A 27 3.26 13.38 -4.11
C LEU A 27 2.94 14.03 -5.46
N SER A 28 1.70 14.48 -5.66
CA SER A 28 1.32 15.22 -6.87
C SER A 28 2.11 16.53 -6.99
N SER A 29 2.29 17.24 -5.89
CA SER A 29 3.10 18.47 -5.86
C SER A 29 4.55 18.16 -6.24
N LEU A 30 5.16 17.11 -5.66
CA LEU A 30 6.51 16.69 -5.97
C LEU A 30 6.68 16.40 -7.47
N ARG A 31 5.74 15.66 -8.06
CA ARG A 31 5.75 15.35 -9.50
C ARG A 31 5.82 16.59 -10.37
N VAL A 32 5.05 17.63 -10.04
CA VAL A 32 5.04 18.90 -10.79
C VAL A 32 6.41 19.57 -10.71
N HIS A 33 7.02 19.65 -9.53
CA HIS A 33 8.33 20.27 -9.36
C HIS A 33 9.43 19.50 -10.11
N VAL A 34 9.44 18.16 -9.99
CA VAL A 34 10.43 17.32 -10.69
C VAL A 34 10.26 17.39 -12.21
N GLN A 35 9.03 17.62 -12.72
CA GLN A 35 8.81 17.85 -14.17
C GLN A 35 9.42 19.16 -14.69
N GLN A 36 9.64 20.14 -13.82
CA GLN A 36 10.22 21.43 -14.18
C GLN A 36 11.76 21.40 -14.22
N ILE A 37 12.39 20.36 -13.66
CA ILE A 37 13.83 20.16 -13.73
C ILE A 37 14.27 19.94 -15.19
N GLY A 38 15.36 20.58 -15.61
CA GLY A 38 15.86 20.53 -16.98
C GLY A 38 15.11 21.44 -17.96
N THR A 39 14.16 22.25 -17.50
CA THR A 39 13.43 23.24 -18.31
C THR A 39 13.98 24.66 -18.10
N SER A 40 13.42 25.66 -18.79
CA SER A 40 13.81 27.07 -18.61
C SER A 40 13.51 27.64 -17.21
N THR A 41 12.66 26.98 -16.43
CA THR A 41 12.38 27.36 -15.03
C THR A 41 13.29 26.67 -14.03
N ASP A 42 14.17 25.78 -14.48
CA ASP A 42 15.11 25.08 -13.62
C ASP A 42 16.18 26.05 -13.09
N GLY A 43 16.35 26.07 -11.78
CA GLY A 43 17.23 26.98 -11.08
C GLY A 43 17.26 26.68 -9.58
N LEU A 44 18.16 27.35 -8.86
CA LEU A 44 18.40 27.10 -7.44
C LEU A 44 17.13 27.22 -6.58
N ALA A 45 16.24 28.18 -6.91
CA ALA A 45 14.97 28.36 -6.21
C ALA A 45 14.06 27.13 -6.35
N LEU A 46 13.84 26.66 -7.59
CA LEU A 46 13.07 25.45 -7.85
C LEU A 46 13.67 24.23 -7.15
N ARG A 47 15.00 24.09 -7.12
CA ARG A 47 15.65 22.96 -6.44
C ARG A 47 15.39 22.98 -4.92
N LYS A 48 15.46 24.14 -4.29
CA LYS A 48 15.10 24.29 -2.87
C LYS A 48 13.62 24.03 -2.62
N GLU A 49 12.73 24.52 -3.48
CA GLU A 49 11.29 24.23 -3.36
C GLU A 49 11.01 22.72 -3.53
N THR A 50 11.70 22.07 -4.48
CA THR A 50 11.64 20.62 -4.69
C THR A 50 12.11 19.88 -3.43
N GLU A 51 13.14 20.38 -2.74
CA GLU A 51 13.60 19.83 -1.47
C GLU A 51 12.52 19.84 -0.41
N GLU A 52 11.93 21.01 -0.19
CA GLU A 52 10.92 21.23 0.82
C GLU A 52 9.71 20.34 0.56
N VAL A 53 9.27 20.25 -0.69
CA VAL A 53 8.13 19.41 -1.09
C VAL A 53 8.46 17.92 -0.93
N ALA A 54 9.67 17.48 -1.31
CA ALA A 54 10.09 16.09 -1.14
C ALA A 54 10.16 15.69 0.34
N ARG A 55 10.74 16.54 1.19
CA ARG A 55 10.79 16.33 2.65
C ARG A 55 9.39 16.32 3.26
N ALA A 56 8.51 17.23 2.86
CA ALA A 56 7.12 17.24 3.32
C ALA A 56 6.37 15.96 2.93
N CYS A 57 6.55 15.49 1.68
CA CYS A 57 5.95 14.24 1.22
C CYS A 57 6.45 13.03 2.01
N PHE A 58 7.75 12.98 2.29
CA PHE A 58 8.34 11.93 3.12
C PHE A 58 7.79 11.95 4.56
N GLN A 59 7.71 13.13 5.19
CA GLN A 59 7.17 13.29 6.53
C GLN A 59 5.69 12.91 6.64
N ALA A 60 4.89 13.20 5.59
CA ALA A 60 3.50 12.76 5.51
C ALA A 60 3.40 11.22 5.47
N CYS A 61 4.25 10.56 4.69
CA CYS A 61 4.31 9.10 4.63
C CYS A 61 4.74 8.50 5.98
N GLU A 62 5.78 9.04 6.61
CA GLU A 62 6.25 8.62 7.94
C GLU A 62 5.16 8.73 9.01
N SER A 63 4.44 9.86 9.03
CA SER A 63 3.33 10.09 9.95
C SER A 63 2.20 9.08 9.73
N THR A 64 1.90 8.80 8.46
CA THR A 64 0.88 7.81 8.08
C THR A 64 1.28 6.40 8.50
N ARG A 65 2.54 6.01 8.26
CA ARG A 65 3.11 4.72 8.72
C ARG A 65 2.92 4.50 10.22
N GLY A 66 3.14 5.54 11.03
CA GLY A 66 2.92 5.48 12.48
C GLY A 66 1.50 5.12 12.89
N THR A 67 0.50 5.40 12.04
CA THR A 67 -0.92 5.07 12.29
C THR A 67 -1.34 3.69 11.82
N VAL A 68 -0.62 3.14 10.83
CA VAL A 68 -0.89 1.86 10.17
C VAL A 68 -0.54 0.66 11.07
N LEU A 69 0.66 0.69 11.66
CA LEU A 69 1.21 -0.38 12.50
C LEU A 69 0.32 -0.82 13.67
N PRO A 70 -0.25 0.10 14.49
CA PRO A 70 -1.07 -0.26 15.64
C PRO A 70 -2.44 -0.87 15.27
N GLN A 71 -2.93 -0.61 14.05
CA GLN A 71 -4.31 -0.88 13.64
C GLN A 71 -4.44 -2.16 12.80
N LEU A 72 -3.39 -2.58 12.08
CA LEU A 72 -3.34 -3.88 11.39
C LEU A 72 -3.52 -5.08 12.31
N LYS A 73 -3.15 -4.96 13.60
CA LYS A 73 -3.37 -6.03 14.59
C LYS A 73 -4.82 -6.12 15.07
N LYS A 74 -5.64 -5.08 14.84
CA LYS A 74 -6.97 -4.92 15.44
C LYS A 74 -8.10 -4.94 14.41
N GLU A 75 -7.83 -4.58 13.17
CA GLU A 75 -8.84 -4.38 12.13
C GLU A 75 -8.74 -5.41 11.01
N GLY A 76 -9.88 -5.78 10.42
CA GLY A 76 -9.99 -6.79 9.36
C GLY A 76 -9.80 -6.22 7.94
N ASN A 77 -10.25 -6.98 6.94
CA ASN A 77 -9.92 -6.81 5.50
C ASN A 77 -10.02 -5.39 4.90
N SER A 78 -10.96 -4.54 5.35
CA SER A 78 -11.12 -3.19 4.80
C SER A 78 -9.98 -2.24 5.17
N PHE A 79 -9.37 -2.45 6.33
CA PHE A 79 -8.18 -1.71 6.75
C PHE A 79 -6.97 -2.12 5.91
N SER A 80 -6.80 -3.42 5.67
CA SER A 80 -5.74 -4.00 4.82
C SER A 80 -5.76 -3.43 3.40
N GLN A 81 -6.94 -3.13 2.85
CA GLN A 81 -7.08 -2.47 1.55
C GLN A 81 -6.56 -1.02 1.57
N CYS A 82 -6.89 -0.24 2.62
CA CYS A 82 -6.36 1.13 2.77
C CYS A 82 -4.83 1.14 2.90
N VAL A 83 -4.28 0.16 3.62
CA VAL A 83 -2.83 -0.03 3.75
C VAL A 83 -2.18 -0.37 2.42
N THR A 84 -2.82 -1.19 1.59
CA THR A 84 -2.33 -1.51 0.24
C THR A 84 -2.30 -0.26 -0.64
N CYS A 85 -3.33 0.60 -0.57
CA CYS A 85 -3.32 1.89 -1.26
C CYS A 85 -2.19 2.81 -0.76
N PHE A 86 -1.91 2.79 0.55
CA PHE A 86 -0.80 3.55 1.12
C PHE A 86 0.57 3.03 0.65
N ILE A 87 0.78 1.71 0.58
CA ILE A 87 1.98 1.11 -0.02
C ILE A 87 2.17 1.60 -1.46
N GLY A 88 1.09 1.68 -2.25
CA GLY A 88 1.13 2.25 -3.59
C GLY A 88 1.55 3.73 -3.62
N CYS A 89 1.13 4.53 -2.64
CA CYS A 89 1.54 5.92 -2.50
C CYS A 89 3.05 6.05 -2.18
N VAL A 90 3.55 5.26 -1.22
CA VAL A 90 4.99 5.22 -0.87
C VAL A 90 5.84 4.73 -2.05
N SER A 91 5.36 3.73 -2.79
CA SER A 91 6.00 3.27 -4.03
C SER A 91 6.08 4.39 -5.08
N GLY A 92 5.00 5.18 -5.20
CA GLY A 92 4.95 6.34 -6.09
C GLY A 92 5.94 7.43 -5.68
N LEU A 93 6.12 7.68 -4.38
CA LEU A 93 7.15 8.58 -3.87
C LEU A 93 8.56 8.09 -4.21
N LEU A 94 8.85 6.81 -3.99
CA LEU A 94 10.16 6.24 -4.32
C LEU A 94 10.51 6.40 -5.80
N LEU A 95 9.55 6.10 -6.67
CA LEU A 95 9.72 6.25 -8.13
C LEU A 95 10.03 7.71 -8.48
N GLU A 96 9.32 8.65 -7.86
CA GLU A 96 9.50 10.07 -8.15
C GLU A 96 10.85 10.61 -7.63
N LEU A 97 11.31 10.15 -6.47
CA LEU A 97 12.64 10.48 -5.96
C LEU A 97 13.73 9.92 -6.87
N LYS A 98 13.60 8.67 -7.35
CA LYS A 98 14.55 8.09 -8.32
C LYS A 98 14.57 8.90 -9.63
N ARG A 99 13.41 9.36 -10.09
CA ARG A 99 13.31 10.26 -11.25
C ARG A 99 14.01 11.60 -10.97
N CYS A 100 13.77 12.21 -9.81
CA CYS A 100 14.42 13.45 -9.38
C CYS A 100 15.95 13.31 -9.37
N HIS A 101 16.47 12.23 -8.78
CA HIS A 101 17.90 11.95 -8.75
C HIS A 101 18.52 11.85 -10.15
N ALA A 102 17.84 11.16 -11.07
CA ALA A 102 18.31 11.05 -12.45
C ALA A 102 18.32 12.41 -13.16
N MET A 103 17.31 13.26 -12.91
CA MET A 103 17.20 14.60 -13.48
C MET A 103 18.26 15.56 -12.88
N GLU A 104 18.48 15.53 -11.57
CA GLU A 104 19.57 16.24 -10.86
C GLU A 104 20.94 15.86 -11.42
N SER A 105 21.17 14.58 -11.68
CA SER A 105 22.44 14.09 -12.25
C SER A 105 22.64 14.53 -13.71
N THR A 106 21.55 14.66 -14.47
CA THR A 106 21.60 15.06 -15.89
C THR A 106 21.76 16.56 -16.07
N PHE A 107 21.13 17.34 -15.19
CA PHE A 107 21.14 18.80 -15.20
C PHE A 107 21.72 19.31 -13.88
N PRO A 108 23.05 19.23 -13.70
CA PRO A 108 23.69 19.65 -12.47
C PRO A 108 23.65 21.17 -12.33
N ILE A 109 23.37 21.62 -11.11
CA ILE A 109 23.45 23.03 -10.70
C ILE A 109 24.40 23.07 -9.52
N GLU A 110 25.45 23.89 -9.60
CA GLU A 110 26.37 24.10 -8.48
C GLU A 110 25.61 24.64 -7.26
N ASP A 111 25.96 24.14 -6.07
CA ASP A 111 25.33 24.45 -4.78
C ASP A 111 23.84 24.07 -4.63
N ALA A 112 23.26 23.33 -5.59
CA ALA A 112 21.92 22.79 -5.44
C ALA A 112 21.91 21.57 -4.48
N PRO A 113 20.87 21.44 -3.64
CA PRO A 113 20.77 20.30 -2.73
C PRO A 113 20.51 18.99 -3.51
N LEU A 114 21.26 17.94 -3.17
CA LEU A 114 21.09 16.58 -3.72
C LEU A 114 20.07 15.80 -2.89
N ILE A 115 18.81 16.21 -2.98
CA ILE A 115 17.77 15.82 -2.04
C ILE A 115 17.39 14.37 -2.24
N ALA A 116 17.22 13.98 -3.51
CA ALA A 116 16.69 12.68 -3.86
C ALA A 116 17.56 11.55 -3.31
N GLU A 117 18.89 11.72 -3.36
CA GLU A 117 19.84 10.73 -2.84
C GLU A 117 19.66 10.49 -1.33
N THR A 118 19.40 11.54 -0.56
CA THR A 118 19.23 11.44 0.90
C THR A 118 17.91 10.76 1.31
N LEU A 119 16.88 10.81 0.46
CA LEU A 119 15.54 10.30 0.78
C LEU A 119 15.24 8.93 0.17
N ILE A 120 15.95 8.51 -0.90
CA ILE A 120 15.70 7.21 -1.55
C ILE A 120 15.83 6.05 -0.57
N ARG A 121 16.97 5.95 0.14
CA ARG A 121 17.24 4.87 1.11
C ARG A 121 16.16 4.78 2.22
N PRO A 122 15.83 5.87 2.92
CA PRO A 122 14.74 5.86 3.91
C PRO A 122 13.39 5.42 3.36
N VAL A 123 13.04 5.82 2.13
CA VAL A 123 11.77 5.43 1.51
C VAL A 123 11.77 3.95 1.10
N GLU A 124 12.89 3.41 0.62
CA GLU A 124 13.04 1.97 0.34
C GLU A 124 12.81 1.13 1.59
N GLU A 125 13.44 1.50 2.71
CA GLU A 125 13.26 0.83 3.99
C GLU A 125 11.81 0.95 4.50
N MET A 126 11.17 2.11 4.29
CA MET A 126 9.76 2.30 4.65
C MET A 126 8.85 1.34 3.89
N LEU A 127 9.08 1.20 2.58
CA LEU A 127 8.29 0.36 1.69
C LEU A 127 8.45 -1.12 2.06
N GLU A 128 9.69 -1.58 2.22
CA GLU A 128 9.99 -2.96 2.63
C GLU A 128 9.29 -3.32 3.96
N ASN A 129 9.35 -2.42 4.94
CA ASN A 129 8.69 -2.62 6.23
C ASN A 129 7.16 -2.74 6.08
N LEU A 130 6.54 -1.91 5.24
CA LEU A 130 5.09 -1.95 5.01
C LEU A 130 4.66 -3.22 4.27
N GLU A 131 5.42 -3.64 3.25
CA GLU A 131 5.17 -4.85 2.46
C GLU A 131 5.33 -6.13 3.30
N ASN A 132 6.36 -6.18 4.14
CA ASN A 132 6.54 -7.27 5.09
C ASN A 132 5.38 -7.34 6.09
N LEU A 133 4.93 -6.19 6.57
CA LEU A 133 3.87 -6.12 7.56
C LEU A 133 2.51 -6.56 7.01
N ILE A 134 2.18 -6.17 5.78
CA ILE A 134 0.93 -6.61 5.14
C ILE A 134 0.98 -8.11 4.80
N THR A 135 2.13 -8.62 4.36
CA THR A 135 2.35 -10.05 4.10
C THR A 135 2.16 -10.89 5.36
N VAL A 136 2.75 -10.48 6.49
CA VAL A 136 2.57 -11.16 7.78
C VAL A 136 1.12 -11.10 8.23
N HIS A 137 0.44 -9.97 8.06
CA HIS A 137 -0.98 -9.84 8.40
C HIS A 137 -1.82 -10.84 7.60
N TYR A 138 -1.67 -10.93 6.27
CA TYR A 138 -2.40 -11.91 5.47
C TYR A 138 -2.06 -13.35 5.85
N SER A 139 -0.78 -13.66 6.09
CA SER A 139 -0.34 -15.02 6.45
C SER A 139 -0.86 -15.49 7.81
N THR A 140 -1.12 -14.56 8.74
CA THR A 140 -1.55 -14.88 10.12
C THR A 140 -3.04 -14.67 10.37
N SER A 141 -3.76 -13.97 9.48
CA SER A 141 -5.19 -13.69 9.58
C SER A 141 -6.08 -14.67 8.79
N GLU A 142 -5.51 -15.50 7.91
CA GLU A 142 -6.26 -16.60 7.31
C GLU A 142 -6.68 -17.61 8.40
N THR A 143 -7.99 -17.72 8.62
CA THR A 143 -8.57 -18.87 9.33
C THR A 143 -8.38 -20.11 8.46
N SER A 144 -8.04 -21.23 9.11
CA SER A 144 -7.80 -22.55 8.49
C SER A 144 -8.71 -22.80 7.28
N PRO A 145 -8.19 -23.34 6.16
CA PRO A 145 -8.95 -23.60 4.94
C PRO A 145 -10.20 -24.46 5.17
N ASP A 146 -10.27 -25.21 6.27
CA ASP A 146 -11.45 -25.99 6.70
C ASP A 146 -12.72 -25.16 6.96
N SER A 147 -12.61 -23.85 7.19
CA SER A 147 -13.77 -22.97 7.41
C SER A 147 -14.40 -22.43 6.12
N LYS A 148 -13.69 -22.53 4.98
CA LYS A 148 -14.16 -22.07 3.65
C LYS A 148 -14.86 -23.16 2.85
N VAL A 149 -14.77 -24.43 3.28
CA VAL A 149 -15.57 -25.52 2.70
C VAL A 149 -16.94 -25.50 3.38
N THR A 150 -17.89 -24.77 2.80
CA THR A 150 -19.30 -25.08 3.07
C THR A 150 -19.47 -26.52 2.63
N SER A 151 -19.82 -27.45 3.53
CA SER A 151 -20.13 -28.82 3.13
C SER A 151 -21.33 -28.72 2.19
N GLN A 152 -21.07 -28.72 0.88
CA GLN A 152 -22.11 -28.67 -0.11
C GLN A 152 -22.78 -30.03 -0.02
N ARG A 153 -23.86 -30.13 0.77
CA ARG A 153 -24.73 -31.30 0.78
C ARG A 153 -25.12 -31.51 -0.68
N ARG A 154 -24.55 -32.54 -1.32
CA ARG A 154 -24.93 -32.95 -2.66
C ARG A 154 -26.44 -33.13 -2.63
N LYS A 155 -27.18 -32.21 -3.26
CA LYS A 155 -28.60 -32.43 -3.53
C LYS A 155 -28.65 -33.66 -4.43
N THR A 156 -29.02 -34.81 -3.88
CA THR A 156 -29.41 -36.00 -4.62
C THR A 156 -30.65 -35.63 -5.42
N GLY A 157 -30.45 -35.10 -6.62
CA GLY A 157 -31.51 -34.54 -7.45
C GLY A 157 -31.16 -34.65 -8.93
N LYS A 158 -31.53 -35.80 -9.51
CA LYS A 158 -31.73 -36.05 -10.95
C LYS A 158 -30.47 -36.00 -11.84
N CYS A 159 -29.56 -36.96 -11.69
CA CYS A 159 -28.81 -37.43 -12.87
C CYS A 159 -29.77 -38.19 -13.79
N ARG A 160 -29.74 -37.88 -15.10
CA ARG A 160 -30.50 -38.65 -16.10
C ARG A 160 -29.98 -40.11 -16.12
N PRO A 161 -30.83 -41.10 -16.45
CA PRO A 161 -30.47 -42.53 -16.42
C PRO A 161 -29.29 -42.96 -17.32
N GLN A 162 -28.75 -42.06 -18.14
CA GLN A 162 -27.64 -42.31 -19.07
C GLN A 162 -26.29 -41.73 -18.60
N CYS A 163 -26.22 -41.15 -17.40
CA CYS A 163 -24.94 -40.69 -16.84
C CYS A 163 -24.14 -41.87 -16.29
N ILE A 164 -22.91 -42.08 -16.79
CA ILE A 164 -21.93 -43.09 -16.37
C ILE A 164 -21.42 -42.87 -14.92
N CYS A 165 -22.01 -41.93 -14.19
CA CYS A 165 -21.64 -41.56 -12.84
C CYS A 165 -22.05 -42.59 -11.75
N THR A 166 -22.59 -43.75 -12.11
CA THR A 166 -22.91 -44.86 -11.19
C THR A 166 -21.72 -45.78 -10.87
N ASP A 167 -20.63 -45.77 -11.63
CA ASP A 167 -19.53 -46.73 -11.39
C ASP A 167 -18.48 -46.25 -10.36
N PHE A 168 -18.58 -45.01 -9.87
CA PHE A 168 -17.69 -44.51 -8.82
C PHE A 168 -18.25 -44.62 -7.39
N VAL A 169 -19.38 -45.33 -7.18
CA VAL A 169 -19.88 -45.66 -5.84
C VAL A 169 -19.62 -47.13 -5.53
N LYS A 170 -18.35 -47.52 -5.52
CA LYS A 170 -17.91 -48.71 -4.78
C LYS A 170 -16.91 -48.27 -3.72
N THR A 171 -17.47 -48.11 -2.51
CA THR A 171 -16.88 -48.52 -1.23
C THR A 171 -15.38 -48.32 -1.05
N SER A 172 -15.03 -47.25 -0.34
CA SER A 172 -13.80 -47.18 0.45
C SER A 172 -14.15 -46.78 1.87
N TYR A 173 -14.59 -47.76 2.66
CA TYR A 173 -14.16 -47.84 4.06
C TYR A 173 -12.87 -48.67 4.02
N ALA A 174 -11.76 -48.03 4.36
CA ALA A 174 -10.54 -48.64 4.88
C ALA A 174 -9.80 -47.55 5.65
#